data_AF-A0A2N2ZIJ6-F1
#
_entry.id   AF-A0A2N2ZIJ6-F1
#
_cell.length_a   1.000
_cell.length_b   1.000
_cell.length_c   1.000
_cell.angle_alpha   90.00
_cell.angle_beta   90.00
_cell.angle_gamma   90.00
#
_symmetry.space_group_name_H-M   'P 1'
#
loop_
_entity.id
_entity.type
_entity.pdbx_description
1 polymer ?
#
loop_
_entity_poly.entity_id
_entity_poly.type
_entity_poly.pdbx_seq_one_letter_code
_entity_poly.pdbx_strand_id
1 'polypeptide(L)'
;MRSKKVILDTNFWISFLISKKFNSIDNLIDSKKLTLIFSDELVSEFVEVVNRPKFEKYFSKNDIKKILEYFDQYGKLIRVKSDIKICRDEKDNFLLNLSIDSKADYLITGDDDLLVLEKIERTKIMNFTDFIKHIGMKDMG
;
A
#
# COMPACT_ATOMS: atom_id res chain seq x y z
N MET A 1 -12.88 4.50 -17.25
CA MET A 1 -12.68 3.48 -16.19
C MET A 1 -12.71 4.15 -14.82
N ARG A 2 -13.29 3.49 -13.80
CA ARG A 2 -13.19 3.96 -12.40
C ARG A 2 -11.76 3.72 -11.90
N SER A 3 -11.17 4.71 -11.21
CA SER A 3 -9.86 4.59 -10.56
C SER A 3 -9.83 3.41 -9.60
N LYS A 4 -8.76 2.62 -9.65
CA LYS A 4 -8.58 1.43 -8.80
C LYS A 4 -8.00 1.84 -7.46
N LYS A 5 -8.65 1.42 -6.38
CA LYS A 5 -8.19 1.68 -5.01
C LYS A 5 -7.16 0.64 -4.59
N VAL A 6 -5.98 1.09 -4.22
CA VAL A 6 -4.86 0.22 -3.88
C VAL A 6 -4.31 0.59 -2.51
N ILE A 7 -4.18 -0.41 -1.66
CA ILE A 7 -3.41 -0.32 -0.42
C ILE A 7 -2.05 -0.94 -0.72
N LEU A 8 -0.97 -0.23 -0.41
CA LEU A 8 0.37 -0.77 -0.41
C LEU A 8 0.78 -0.96 1.05
N ASP A 9 1.19 -2.18 1.40
CA ASP A 9 1.80 -2.51 2.68
C ASP A 9 3.01 -1.60 2.97
N THR A 10 3.20 -1.25 4.24
CA THR A 10 4.33 -0.46 4.75
C THR A 10 5.68 -1.01 4.30
N ASN A 11 5.89 -2.32 4.37
CA ASN A 11 7.13 -2.96 3.96
C ASN A 11 7.38 -2.79 2.46
N PHE A 12 6.30 -2.77 1.67
CA PHE A 12 6.40 -2.45 0.26
C PHE A 12 6.79 -1.00 0.02
N TRP A 13 6.17 -0.02 0.70
CA TRP A 13 6.56 1.39 0.57
C TRP A 13 8.06 1.59 0.72
N ILE A 14 8.64 1.03 1.78
CA ILE A 14 10.07 1.18 2.09
C ILE A 14 10.93 0.53 1.01
N SER A 15 10.63 -0.72 0.65
CA SER A 15 11.35 -1.44 -0.40
C SER A 15 11.26 -0.73 -1.76
N PHE A 16 10.09 -0.18 -2.08
CA PHE A 16 9.82 0.55 -3.33
C PHE A 16 10.64 1.82 -3.45
N LEU A 17 10.69 2.60 -2.37
CA LEU A 17 11.43 3.84 -2.34
C LEU A 17 12.94 3.58 -2.37
N ILE A 18 13.44 2.59 -1.63
CA ILE A 18 14.87 2.21 -1.65
C ILE A 18 15.29 1.71 -3.03
N SER A 19 14.48 0.85 -3.65
CA SER A 19 14.81 0.24 -4.95
C SER A 19 14.57 1.15 -6.15
N LYS A 20 13.99 2.35 -5.94
CA LYS A 20 13.53 3.27 -7.00
C LYS A 20 12.56 2.62 -8.00
N LYS A 21 11.90 1.53 -7.61
CA LYS A 21 10.88 0.84 -8.42
C LYS A 21 9.52 1.53 -8.38
N PHE A 22 9.37 2.55 -7.53
CA PHE A 22 8.18 3.40 -7.47
C PHE A 22 7.78 3.98 -8.84
N ASN A 23 8.77 4.33 -9.67
CA ASN A 23 8.56 4.80 -11.05
C ASN A 23 7.71 3.87 -11.94
N SER A 24 7.57 2.59 -11.59
CA SER A 24 6.73 1.63 -12.34
C SER A 24 5.23 1.83 -12.13
N ILE A 25 4.80 2.54 -11.08
CA ILE A 25 3.40 2.86 -10.80
C ILE A 25 3.08 4.35 -10.90
N ASP A 26 4.09 5.23 -10.95
CA ASP A 26 3.93 6.69 -11.07
C ASP A 26 2.99 7.08 -12.21
N ASN A 27 3.21 6.55 -13.42
CA ASN A 27 2.36 6.84 -14.57
C ASN A 27 0.88 6.47 -14.34
N LEU A 28 0.61 5.44 -13.54
CA LEU A 28 -0.76 4.99 -13.23
C LEU A 28 -1.40 5.85 -12.15
N ILE A 29 -0.62 6.37 -11.20
CA ILE A 29 -1.09 7.31 -10.19
C ILE A 29 -1.35 8.68 -10.84
N ASP A 30 -0.40 9.18 -11.62
CA ASP A 30 -0.49 10.48 -12.33
C ASP A 30 -1.64 10.51 -13.34
N SER A 31 -1.87 9.39 -14.04
CA SER A 31 -3.02 9.25 -14.95
C SER A 31 -4.36 9.05 -14.24
N LYS A 32 -4.39 9.14 -12.89
CA LYS A 32 -5.56 8.92 -12.02
C LYS A 32 -6.21 7.55 -12.18
N LYS A 33 -5.51 6.58 -12.79
CA LYS A 33 -5.96 5.18 -12.91
C LYS A 33 -5.90 4.45 -11.58
N LEU A 34 -5.03 4.90 -10.67
CA LEU A 34 -4.91 4.39 -9.30
C LEU A 34 -5.20 5.49 -8.27
N THR A 35 -5.83 5.08 -7.17
CA THR A 35 -6.00 5.89 -5.96
C THR A 35 -5.34 5.11 -4.82
N LEU A 36 -4.32 5.69 -4.20
CA LEU A 36 -3.68 5.09 -3.04
C LEU A 36 -4.57 5.27 -1.81
N ILE A 37 -4.70 4.22 -1.00
CA ILE A 37 -5.49 4.21 0.22
C ILE A 37 -4.54 4.07 1.41
N PHE A 38 -4.75 4.92 2.41
CA PHE A 38 -3.97 4.94 3.64
C PHE A 38 -4.88 4.94 4.86
N SER A 39 -4.34 4.55 6.01
CA SER A 39 -4.90 4.79 7.34
C SER A 39 -3.87 5.53 8.19
N ASP A 40 -4.30 6.08 9.32
CA ASP A 40 -3.38 6.68 10.30
C ASP A 40 -2.35 5.66 10.79
N GLU A 41 -2.76 4.40 10.96
CA GLU A 41 -1.89 3.30 11.40
C GLU A 41 -0.83 2.94 10.36
N LEU A 42 -1.20 2.86 9.07
CA LEU A 42 -0.25 2.62 7.98
C LEU A 42 0.79 3.74 7.89
N VAL A 43 0.34 5.00 7.96
CA VAL A 43 1.25 6.15 7.93
C VAL A 43 2.16 6.16 9.15
N SER A 44 1.64 5.83 10.32
CA SER A 44 2.43 5.77 11.57
C SER A 44 3.48 4.67 11.51
N GLU A 45 3.12 3.48 11.02
CA GLU A 45 4.06 2.37 10.84
C GLU A 45 5.15 2.76 9.83
N PHE A 46 4.77 3.36 8.70
CA PHE A 46 5.73 3.86 7.72
C PHE A 46 6.73 4.83 8.37
N VAL A 47 6.24 5.84 9.10
CA VAL A 47 7.08 6.83 9.79
C VAL A 47 7.97 6.16 10.83
N GLU A 48 7.45 5.23 11.63
CA GLU A 48 8.24 4.50 12.61
C GLU A 48 9.39 3.75 11.93
N VAL A 49 9.09 3.02 10.85
CA VAL A 49 10.07 2.17 10.19
C VAL A 49 11.16 3.00 9.51
N VAL A 50 10.82 4.06 8.76
CA VAL A 50 11.82 4.88 8.07
C VAL A 50 12.74 5.66 9.03
N ASN A 51 12.33 5.85 10.29
CA ASN A 51 13.16 6.48 11.34
C ASN A 51 14.07 5.49 12.09
N ARG A 52 14.03 4.18 11.79
CA ARG A 52 14.94 3.20 12.43
C ARG A 52 16.37 3.41 11.94
N PRO A 53 17.41 3.22 12.78
CA PRO A 53 18.82 3.51 12.43
C PRO A 53 19.30 2.84 11.14
N LYS A 54 18.83 1.62 10.85
CA LYS A 54 19.19 0.88 9.62
C LYS A 54 18.74 1.57 8.31
N PHE A 55 17.78 2.49 8.39
CA PHE A 55 17.22 3.20 7.24
C PHE A 55 17.73 4.64 7.06
N GLU A 56 18.50 5.18 8.01
CA GLU A 56 19.04 6.55 7.95
C GLU A 56 19.89 6.80 6.69
N LYS A 57 20.59 5.78 6.20
CA LYS A 57 21.39 5.86 4.97
C LYS A 57 20.57 5.95 3.67
N TYR A 58 19.28 5.65 3.73
CA TYR A 58 18.39 5.64 2.57
C TYR A 58 17.45 6.84 2.53
N PHE A 59 17.07 7.37 3.69
CA PHE A 59 16.08 8.45 3.78
C PHE A 59 16.61 9.60 4.63
N SER A 60 16.77 10.77 4.02
CA SER A 60 16.91 12.00 4.79
C SER A 60 15.56 12.44 5.35
N LYS A 61 15.57 13.31 6.36
CA LYS A 61 14.34 13.94 6.88
C LYS A 61 13.55 14.66 5.77
N ASN A 62 14.24 15.22 4.78
CA ASN A 62 13.61 15.89 3.65
C ASN A 62 12.95 14.89 2.68
N ASP A 63 13.53 13.71 2.49
CA ASP A 63 12.91 12.65 1.68
C ASP A 63 11.63 12.14 2.32
N ILE A 64 11.67 11.87 3.64
CA ILE A 64 10.49 11.46 4.41
C ILE A 64 9.38 12.51 4.29
N LYS A 65 9.72 13.80 4.46
CA LYS A 65 8.76 14.90 4.30
C LYS A 65 8.09 14.88 2.92
N LYS A 66 8.87 14.76 1.83
CA LYS A 66 8.33 14.70 0.47
C LYS A 66 7.44 13.50 0.22
N ILE A 67 7.77 12.35 0.81
CA ILE A 67 6.94 11.14 0.72
C ILE A 67 5.60 11.35 1.43
N LEU A 68 5.61 11.96 2.61
CA LEU A 68 4.37 12.28 3.33
C LEU A 68 3.52 13.32 2.59
N GLU A 69 4.14 14.34 1.99
CA GLU A 69 3.45 15.29 1.10
C GLU A 69 2.83 14.57 -0.12
N TYR A 70 3.52 13.58 -0.69
CA TYR A 70 2.98 12.75 -1.77
C TYR A 70 1.78 11.92 -1.29
N PHE A 71 1.84 11.35 -0.09
CA PHE A 71 0.71 10.59 0.48
C PHE A 71 -0.51 11.48 0.68
N ASP A 72 -0.32 12.72 1.15
CA ASP A 72 -1.40 13.70 1.33
C ASP A 72 -2.00 14.13 -0.02
N GLN A 73 -1.16 14.35 -1.04
CA GLN A 73 -1.60 14.83 -2.34
C GLN A 73 -2.34 13.76 -3.18
N TYR A 74 -1.86 12.52 -3.17
CA TYR A 74 -2.36 11.46 -4.06
C TYR A 74 -3.12 10.34 -3.34
N GLY A 75 -3.02 10.31 -2.00
CA GLY A 75 -3.68 9.33 -1.17
C GLY A 75 -5.09 9.71 -0.75
N LYS A 76 -5.86 8.71 -0.33
CA LYS A 76 -7.07 8.89 0.47
C LYS A 76 -6.86 8.25 1.82
N LEU A 77 -6.90 9.09 2.85
CA LEU A 77 -6.90 8.64 4.24
C LEU A 77 -8.28 8.10 4.62
N ILE A 78 -8.32 6.89 5.15
CA ILE A 78 -9.53 6.20 5.57
C ILE A 78 -9.41 5.88 7.05
N ARG A 79 -10.44 6.28 7.80
CA ARG A 79 -10.57 5.89 9.21
C ARG A 79 -11.04 4.44 9.29
N VAL A 80 -10.20 3.58 9.87
CA VAL A 80 -10.52 2.18 10.14
C VAL A 80 -11.54 2.10 11.28
N LYS A 81 -12.55 1.26 11.10
CA LYS A 81 -13.67 1.01 12.01
C LYS A 81 -13.97 -0.48 12.17
N SER A 82 -13.67 -1.28 11.15
CA SER A 82 -13.74 -2.74 11.23
C SER A 82 -12.70 -3.27 12.24
N ASP A 83 -13.01 -4.40 12.89
CA ASP A 83 -12.16 -5.06 13.89
C ASP A 83 -12.15 -6.58 13.67
N ILE A 84 -11.83 -7.01 12.45
CA ILE A 84 -11.60 -8.43 12.17
C ILE A 84 -10.25 -8.86 12.75
N LYS A 85 -10.16 -10.13 13.15
CA LYS A 85 -8.95 -10.75 13.72
C LYS A 85 -8.72 -12.10 13.09
N ILE A 86 -8.32 -12.09 11.82
CA ILE A 86 -8.17 -13.31 11.00
C ILE A 86 -6.75 -13.50 10.48
N CYS A 87 -5.93 -12.44 10.45
CA CYS A 87 -4.52 -12.56 10.13
C CYS A 87 -3.80 -13.32 11.26
N ARG A 88 -2.81 -14.15 10.89
CA ARG A 88 -1.98 -14.88 11.86
C ARG A 88 -1.11 -13.92 12.67
N ASP A 89 -0.50 -12.92 12.02
CA ASP A 89 0.05 -11.76 12.72
C ASP A 89 -1.08 -10.78 13.04
N GLU A 90 -1.39 -10.64 14.33
CA GLU A 90 -2.45 -9.76 14.79
C GLU A 90 -2.21 -8.29 14.41
N LYS A 91 -0.94 -7.88 14.27
CA LYS A 91 -0.56 -6.53 13.90
C LYS A 91 -0.99 -6.17 12.48
N ASP A 92 -1.12 -7.15 11.59
CA ASP A 92 -1.48 -6.89 10.20
C ASP A 92 -3.00 -6.84 9.95
N ASN A 93 -3.81 -7.13 10.98
CA ASN A 93 -5.28 -7.05 10.84
C ASN A 93 -5.75 -5.65 10.42
N PHE A 94 -5.03 -4.57 10.76
CA PHE A 94 -5.42 -3.23 10.32
C PHE A 94 -5.42 -3.09 8.79
N LEU A 95 -4.53 -3.79 8.06
CA LEU A 95 -4.51 -3.78 6.59
C LEU A 95 -5.76 -4.43 6.01
N LEU A 96 -6.24 -5.50 6.66
CA LEU A 96 -7.48 -6.17 6.28
C LEU A 96 -8.71 -5.31 6.62
N ASN A 97 -8.74 -4.70 7.80
CA ASN A 97 -9.80 -3.78 8.20
C ASN A 97 -9.84 -2.54 7.30
N LEU A 98 -8.69 -1.97 6.96
CA LEU A 98 -8.54 -0.89 5.99
C LEU A 98 -9.06 -1.30 4.60
N SER A 99 -8.76 -2.54 4.17
CA SER A 99 -9.24 -3.10 2.91
C SER A 99 -10.76 -3.13 2.85
N ILE A 100 -11.42 -3.53 3.93
CA ILE A 100 -12.89 -3.57 4.07
C ILE A 100 -13.46 -2.14 4.05
N ASP A 101 -13.02 -1.28 4.97
CA ASP A 101 -13.62 0.03 5.20
C ASP A 101 -13.43 0.99 4.01
N SER A 102 -12.30 0.86 3.31
CA SER A 102 -12.01 1.64 2.11
C SER A 102 -12.70 1.11 0.85
N LYS A 103 -13.22 -0.13 0.89
CA LYS A 103 -13.66 -0.88 -0.29
C LYS A 103 -12.55 -0.92 -1.35
N ALA A 104 -11.33 -1.25 -0.93
CA ALA A 104 -10.17 -1.33 -1.82
C ALA A 104 -10.41 -2.36 -2.94
N ASP A 105 -9.73 -2.18 -4.07
CA ASP A 105 -9.70 -3.21 -5.12
C ASP A 105 -8.55 -4.18 -4.87
N TYR A 106 -7.42 -3.67 -4.34
CA TYR A 106 -6.22 -4.46 -4.11
C TYR A 106 -5.53 -4.10 -2.79
N LEU A 107 -5.00 -5.11 -2.10
CA LEU A 107 -4.00 -5.02 -1.06
C LEU A 107 -2.71 -5.65 -1.60
N ILE A 108 -1.65 -4.84 -1.70
CA ILE A 108 -0.35 -5.29 -2.20
C ILE A 108 0.56 -5.50 -0.99
N THR A 109 0.93 -6.75 -0.74
CA THR A 109 1.73 -7.17 0.41
C THR A 109 2.68 -8.31 0.04
N GLY A 110 3.84 -8.32 0.70
CA GLY A 110 4.83 -9.39 0.60
C GLY A 110 4.72 -10.38 1.76
N ASP A 111 3.76 -10.17 2.66
CA ASP A 111 3.56 -10.98 3.84
C ASP A 111 2.76 -12.24 3.51
N ASP A 112 3.32 -13.41 3.80
CA ASP A 112 2.68 -14.70 3.54
C ASP A 112 1.43 -14.94 4.40
N ASP A 113 1.33 -14.33 5.59
CA ASP A 113 0.17 -14.39 6.48
C ASP A 113 -1.03 -13.63 5.91
N LEU A 114 -0.77 -12.57 5.12
CA LEU A 114 -1.81 -11.87 4.37
C LEU A 114 -2.07 -12.52 3.01
N LEU A 115 -1.02 -12.94 2.30
CA LEU A 115 -1.14 -13.53 0.96
C LEU A 115 -1.95 -14.83 0.95
N VAL A 116 -1.83 -15.66 1.99
CA VAL A 116 -2.59 -16.92 2.12
C VAL A 116 -4.11 -16.69 2.16
N LEU A 117 -4.57 -15.49 2.52
CA LEU A 117 -5.99 -15.15 2.51
C LEU A 117 -6.54 -14.97 1.09
N GLU A 118 -5.68 -14.64 0.12
CA GLU A 118 -5.93 -14.37 -1.31
C GLU A 118 -6.90 -13.21 -1.62
N LYS A 119 -7.91 -13.00 -0.78
CA LYS A 119 -9.00 -12.07 -0.95
C LYS A 119 -9.69 -11.80 0.39
N ILE A 120 -10.08 -10.56 0.59
CA ILE A 120 -11.02 -10.18 1.64
C ILE A 120 -12.12 -9.29 1.07
N GLU A 121 -13.38 -9.68 1.26
CA GLU A 121 -14.53 -9.01 0.66
C GLU A 121 -14.37 -8.82 -0.86
N ARG A 122 -14.14 -7.60 -1.34
CA ARG A 122 -13.87 -7.29 -2.76
C ARG A 122 -12.38 -7.11 -3.06
N THR A 123 -11.55 -7.01 -2.02
CA THR A 123 -10.14 -6.67 -2.11
C THR A 123 -9.35 -7.93 -2.44
N LYS A 124 -8.65 -7.93 -3.57
CA LYS A 124 -7.73 -9.01 -3.92
C LYS A 124 -6.38 -8.76 -3.23
N ILE A 125 -5.83 -9.78 -2.59
CA ILE A 125 -4.54 -9.70 -1.90
C ILE A 125 -3.51 -10.36 -2.79
N MET A 126 -2.42 -9.66 -3.11
CA MET A 126 -1.39 -10.18 -4.02
C MET A 126 -0.06 -9.47 -3.84
N ASN A 127 1.02 -10.13 -4.26
CA ASN A 127 2.32 -9.49 -4.33
C ASN A 127 2.38 -8.47 -5.48
N PHE A 128 3.37 -7.59 -5.42
CA PHE A 128 3.56 -6.54 -6.42
C PHE A 128 3.78 -7.07 -7.84
N THR A 129 4.56 -8.14 -8.00
CA THR A 129 4.88 -8.71 -9.31
C THR A 129 3.61 -9.16 -10.03
N ASP A 130 2.72 -9.83 -9.30
CA ASP A 130 1.45 -10.30 -9.85
C ASP A 130 0.49 -9.14 -10.11
N PHE A 131 0.51 -8.11 -9.27
CA PHE A 131 -0.25 -6.89 -9.49
C PHE A 131 0.14 -6.19 -10.80
N ILE A 132 1.43 -6.00 -11.06
CA ILE A 132 1.91 -5.37 -12.29
C ILE A 132 1.54 -6.17 -13.54
N LYS A 133 1.68 -7.51 -13.49
CA LYS A 133 1.23 -8.37 -14.59
C LYS A 133 -0.28 -8.23 -14.81
N HIS A 134 -1.06 -8.24 -13.73
CA HIS A 134 -2.52 -8.19 -13.78
C HIS A 134 -3.06 -6.86 -14.33
N ILE A 135 -2.44 -5.72 -14.00
CA ILE A 135 -2.84 -4.43 -14.56
C ILE A 135 -2.29 -4.21 -15.98
N GLY A 136 -1.06 -4.67 -16.26
CA GLY A 136 -0.45 -4.57 -17.60
C GLY A 136 -1.20 -5.38 -18.66
N MET A 137 -1.75 -6.54 -18.30
CA MET A 137 -2.60 -7.33 -19.21
C MET A 137 -3.98 -6.69 -19.46
N LYS A 138 -4.48 -5.85 -18.54
CA LYS A 138 -5.79 -5.20 -18.67
C LYS A 138 -5.76 -3.89 -19.46
N ASP A 139 -4.59 -3.27 -19.60
CA ASP A 139 -4.41 -2.07 -20.45
C ASP A 139 -4.11 -2.43 -21.93
N MET A 140 -3.93 -3.72 -22.26
CA MET A 140 -3.71 -4.24 -23.63
C MET A 140 -4.96 -4.82 -24.31
N GLY A 141 -6.14 -4.70 -23.69
CA GLY A 141 -7.41 -5.23 -24.20
C GLY A 141 -8.50 -4.18 -24.28
#